data_AF-W4G6A1-F1
#
_entry.id   AF-W4G6A1-F1
#
_cell.length_a   1.000
_cell.length_b   1.000
_cell.length_c   1.000
_cell.angle_alpha   90.00
_cell.angle_beta   90.00
_cell.angle_gamma   90.00
#
_symmetry.space_group_name_H-M   'P 1'
#
loop_
_entity.id
_entity.type
_entity.pdbx_description
1 polymer ?
#
loop_
_entity_poly.entity_id
_entity_poly.type
_entity_poly.pdbx_seq_one_letter_code
_entity_poly.pdbx_strand_id
1 'polypeptide(L)'
;MQVPRQFMILLLAAGHVVRAQNATTLWGVCPETIIAPTDMAMCLQEASGAIVPSPKSARDVDLTARGIQVVGSLPSEAASLNLSNNSIRDIPAYVPNSQLTALNLTFNAFTQASALALPPSITTLDLSHNFITRLFRWTALDNSFVTTLILKNNRLSMIRETVFPSTLMHLDLTGNPLRSFDVSPATFALLTKPNFVLKLDRPLAADVVATCVGAPMLLPNHPNTYLCVYNGSHEDVSSMAFGMSSQVDVIYISYIIL
;
A
#
# COMPACT_ATOMS: atom_id res chain seq x y z
N MET A 1 -42.83 -8.86 28.06
CA MET A 1 -42.58 -7.47 27.63
C MET A 1 -42.30 -7.49 26.14
N GLN A 2 -43.30 -7.09 25.36
CA GLN A 2 -43.34 -7.16 23.90
C GLN A 2 -42.79 -5.84 23.35
N VAL A 3 -41.76 -5.91 22.50
CA VAL A 3 -41.30 -4.77 21.71
C VAL A 3 -42.11 -4.79 20.40
N PRO A 4 -42.77 -3.68 20.00
CA PRO A 4 -43.64 -3.72 18.83
C PRO A 4 -42.83 -3.74 17.55
N ARG A 5 -43.11 -4.74 16.70
CA ARG A 5 -42.90 -4.68 15.25
C ARG A 5 -43.88 -3.63 14.70
N GLN A 6 -43.41 -2.64 13.95
CA GLN A 6 -43.98 -2.22 12.65
C GLN A 6 -43.33 -0.94 12.08
N PHE A 7 -42.85 -1.10 10.85
CA PHE A 7 -42.76 -0.15 9.72
C PHE A 7 -42.02 1.20 9.83
N MET A 8 -40.94 1.31 9.05
CA MET A 8 -41.01 2.11 7.81
C MET A 8 -40.05 1.55 6.75
N ILE A 9 -40.57 0.69 5.87
CA ILE A 9 -39.93 0.33 4.60
C ILE A 9 -40.24 1.48 3.64
N LEU A 10 -39.26 2.33 3.35
CA LEU A 10 -39.33 3.23 2.20
C LEU A 10 -38.70 2.50 1.00
N LEU A 11 -39.53 1.82 0.21
CA LEU A 11 -39.19 1.42 -1.14
C LEU A 11 -39.17 2.69 -2.00
N LEU A 12 -37.97 3.12 -2.42
CA LEU A 12 -37.79 4.01 -3.57
C LEU A 12 -36.98 3.27 -4.62
N ALA A 13 -37.70 2.72 -5.60
CA ALA A 13 -37.15 2.38 -6.89
C ALA A 13 -36.84 3.68 -7.64
N ALA A 14 -35.56 4.00 -7.82
CA ALA A 14 -34.95 4.72 -8.94
C ALA A 14 -33.55 5.22 -8.55
N GLY A 15 -32.51 4.42 -8.82
CA GLY A 15 -31.16 4.92 -9.15
C GLY A 15 -30.48 5.92 -8.20
N HIS A 16 -30.83 5.99 -6.93
CA HIS A 16 -30.17 6.87 -5.96
C HIS A 16 -29.63 6.04 -4.80
N VAL A 17 -28.34 5.71 -4.90
CA VAL A 17 -27.51 5.27 -3.78
C VAL A 17 -27.73 6.26 -2.64
N VAL A 18 -28.26 5.80 -1.52
CA VAL A 18 -28.42 6.61 -0.31
C VAL A 18 -27.07 7.25 0.01
N ARG A 19 -27.00 8.57 -0.13
CA ARG A 19 -25.86 9.38 0.33
C ARG A 19 -25.90 9.41 1.85
N ALA A 20 -25.48 8.33 2.51
CA ALA A 20 -25.02 8.39 3.89
C ALA A 20 -23.86 9.40 3.92
N GLN A 21 -24.16 10.65 4.25
CA GLN A 21 -23.15 11.60 4.67
C GLN A 21 -22.92 11.31 6.15
N ASN A 22 -21.68 10.99 6.53
CA ASN A 22 -21.24 10.57 7.87
C ASN A 22 -21.28 9.06 8.16
N ALA A 23 -20.90 8.23 7.19
CA ALA A 23 -20.54 6.83 7.47
C ALA A 23 -19.25 6.80 8.29
N THR A 24 -19.21 6.05 9.39
CA THR A 24 -18.02 5.90 10.24
C THR A 24 -17.28 4.61 9.94
N THR A 25 -18.02 3.54 9.61
CA THR A 25 -17.46 2.20 9.48
C THR A 25 -17.95 1.49 8.22
N LEU A 26 -17.05 0.88 7.47
CA LEU A 26 -17.36 -0.09 6.43
C LEU A 26 -17.23 -1.51 6.99
N TRP A 27 -18.26 -2.33 6.79
CA TRP A 27 -18.24 -3.76 7.09
C TRP A 27 -18.42 -4.56 5.81
N GLY A 28 -17.42 -5.38 5.45
CA GLY A 28 -17.49 -6.26 4.28
C GLY A 28 -18.56 -7.35 4.39
N VAL A 29 -19.05 -7.63 5.61
CA VAL A 29 -20.19 -8.50 5.89
C VAL A 29 -21.10 -7.80 6.89
N CYS A 30 -22.42 -7.81 6.63
CA CYS A 30 -23.40 -7.30 7.57
C CYS A 30 -23.51 -8.22 8.79
N PRO A 31 -23.63 -7.69 10.03
CA PRO A 31 -23.98 -8.49 11.19
C PRO A 31 -25.29 -9.28 10.96
N GLU A 32 -25.32 -10.55 11.36
CA GLU A 32 -26.42 -11.51 11.12
C GLU A 32 -27.78 -11.05 11.66
N THR A 33 -27.79 -10.09 12.60
CA THR A 33 -29.01 -9.54 13.19
C THR A 33 -29.83 -8.66 12.24
N ILE A 34 -29.30 -8.32 11.07
CA ILE A 34 -29.88 -7.29 10.18
C ILE A 34 -30.44 -7.91 8.89
N ILE A 35 -29.87 -9.01 8.37
CA ILE A 35 -30.27 -9.61 7.08
C ILE A 35 -30.02 -11.12 7.09
N ALA A 36 -30.88 -11.90 6.40
CA ALA A 36 -30.65 -13.33 6.20
C ALA A 36 -29.39 -13.61 5.35
N PRO A 37 -28.73 -14.79 5.51
CA PRO A 37 -27.39 -15.08 4.95
C PRO A 37 -27.24 -15.08 3.42
N THR A 38 -28.33 -14.88 2.66
CA THR A 38 -28.35 -15.01 1.20
C THR A 38 -28.13 -13.70 0.45
N ASP A 39 -28.19 -12.54 1.12
CA ASP A 39 -28.06 -11.20 0.52
C ASP A 39 -26.80 -10.47 1.01
N MET A 40 -25.68 -11.19 1.09
CA MET A 40 -24.34 -10.63 1.25
C MET A 40 -24.16 -9.46 0.28
N ALA A 41 -23.61 -8.35 0.77
CA ALA A 41 -23.29 -7.17 -0.04
C ALA A 41 -22.19 -6.35 0.63
N MET A 42 -22.48 -5.90 1.86
CA MET A 42 -21.69 -5.08 2.81
C MET A 42 -22.66 -4.13 3.53
N CYS A 43 -22.25 -3.56 4.65
CA CYS A 43 -22.99 -2.45 5.26
C CYS A 43 -22.08 -1.31 5.69
N LEU A 44 -22.68 -0.13 5.72
CA LEU A 44 -22.09 1.08 6.29
C LEU A 44 -22.75 1.34 7.64
N GLN A 45 -21.93 1.62 8.64
CA GLN A 45 -22.41 2.18 9.90
C GLN A 45 -22.33 3.69 9.84
N GLU A 46 -23.42 4.37 10.15
CA GLU A 46 -23.48 5.82 10.28
C GLU A 46 -23.10 6.27 11.69
N ALA A 47 -22.76 7.56 11.86
CA ALA A 47 -22.47 8.15 13.16
C ALA A 47 -23.63 8.03 14.17
N SER A 48 -24.87 7.87 13.69
CA SER A 48 -26.06 7.59 14.52
C SER A 48 -26.06 6.18 15.13
N GLY A 49 -25.16 5.31 14.68
CA GLY A 49 -25.18 3.87 14.97
C GLY A 49 -26.07 3.07 14.01
N ALA A 50 -26.81 3.72 13.12
CA ALA A 50 -27.60 3.03 12.10
C ALA A 50 -26.69 2.24 11.16
N ILE A 51 -27.11 1.02 10.83
CA ILE A 51 -26.40 0.16 9.89
C ILE A 51 -27.23 0.10 8.61
N VAL A 52 -26.65 0.62 7.53
CA VAL A 52 -27.27 0.72 6.21
C VAL A 52 -26.67 -0.36 5.32
N PRO A 53 -27.43 -1.39 4.95
CA PRO A 53 -26.96 -2.38 4.00
C PRO A 53 -26.86 -1.77 2.59
N SER A 54 -25.80 -2.14 1.88
CA SER A 54 -25.70 -1.86 0.45
C SER A 54 -26.37 -3.00 -0.33
N PRO A 55 -26.98 -2.76 -1.50
CA PRO A 55 -27.45 -3.84 -2.35
C PRO A 55 -26.28 -4.64 -2.97
N LYS A 56 -26.50 -5.95 -3.11
CA LYS A 56 -25.57 -7.00 -3.61
C LYS A 56 -25.02 -6.80 -5.04
N SER A 57 -25.58 -5.87 -5.81
CA SER A 57 -25.43 -5.85 -7.26
C SER A 57 -24.35 -4.90 -7.81
N ALA A 58 -23.60 -4.20 -6.97
CA ALA A 58 -22.60 -3.25 -7.44
C ALA A 58 -21.25 -3.93 -7.66
N ARG A 59 -20.95 -4.31 -8.91
CA ARG A 59 -19.60 -4.72 -9.34
C ARG A 59 -18.56 -3.64 -9.02
N ASP A 60 -18.95 -2.39 -9.22
CA ASP A 60 -18.15 -1.21 -8.95
C ASP A 60 -18.81 -0.41 -7.83
N VAL A 61 -18.13 -0.32 -6.69
CA VAL A 61 -18.64 0.29 -5.47
C VAL A 61 -17.96 1.64 -5.26
N ASP A 62 -18.74 2.71 -5.20
CA ASP A 62 -18.24 4.06 -4.88
C ASP A 62 -18.67 4.54 -3.49
N LEU A 63 -17.69 4.59 -2.60
CA LEU A 63 -17.77 5.09 -1.22
C LEU A 63 -16.86 6.31 -1.01
N THR A 64 -16.65 7.10 -2.07
CA THR A 64 -15.88 8.34 -2.00
C THR A 64 -16.53 9.34 -1.04
N ALA A 65 -15.72 10.02 -0.21
CA ALA A 65 -16.15 11.15 0.62
C ALA A 65 -17.34 10.83 1.55
N ARG A 66 -17.32 9.64 2.17
CA ARG A 66 -18.38 9.19 3.08
C ARG A 66 -18.08 9.45 4.55
N GLY A 67 -16.85 9.86 4.87
CA GLY A 67 -16.39 10.10 6.24
C GLY A 67 -15.93 8.82 6.96
N ILE A 68 -15.71 7.74 6.22
CA ILE A 68 -15.35 6.43 6.78
C ILE A 68 -14.01 6.55 7.47
N GLN A 69 -13.94 6.09 8.72
CA GLN A 69 -12.72 6.09 9.52
C GLN A 69 -12.24 4.67 9.80
N VAL A 70 -13.18 3.74 9.94
CA VAL A 70 -12.91 2.34 10.29
C VAL A 70 -13.34 1.44 9.14
N VAL A 71 -12.50 0.46 8.79
CA VAL A 71 -12.87 -0.64 7.91
C VAL A 71 -12.79 -1.91 8.75
N GLY A 72 -13.93 -2.57 8.98
CA GLY A 72 -13.96 -3.87 9.63
C GLY A 72 -13.42 -4.96 8.70
N SER A 73 -13.85 -4.93 7.43
CA SER A 73 -13.32 -5.79 6.37
C SER A 73 -13.67 -5.26 4.98
N LEU A 74 -12.87 -5.61 3.97
CA LEU A 74 -13.22 -5.41 2.56
C LEU A 74 -14.28 -6.43 2.11
N PRO A 75 -15.25 -6.04 1.25
CA PRO A 75 -16.31 -6.91 0.78
C PRO A 75 -15.81 -8.01 -0.16
N SER A 76 -16.61 -9.09 -0.31
CA SER A 76 -16.27 -10.21 -1.19
C SER A 76 -16.75 -10.06 -2.64
N GLU A 77 -17.81 -9.28 -2.87
CA GLU A 77 -18.54 -9.33 -4.16
C GLU A 77 -18.17 -8.18 -5.12
N ALA A 78 -17.64 -7.09 -4.59
CA ALA A 78 -17.18 -5.95 -5.40
C ALA A 78 -15.93 -6.33 -6.20
N ALA A 79 -15.92 -5.99 -7.49
CA ALA A 79 -14.74 -6.11 -8.36
C ALA A 79 -13.87 -4.85 -8.32
N SER A 80 -14.49 -3.68 -8.13
CA SER A 80 -13.77 -2.44 -7.84
C SER A 80 -14.40 -1.70 -6.66
N LEU A 81 -13.56 -1.08 -5.83
CA LEU A 81 -13.97 -0.35 -4.64
C LEU A 81 -13.22 0.97 -4.56
N ASN A 82 -13.99 2.06 -4.58
CA ASN A 82 -13.48 3.41 -4.36
C ASN A 82 -13.78 3.87 -2.93
N LEU A 83 -12.73 4.01 -2.12
CA LEU A 83 -12.76 4.50 -0.75
C LEU A 83 -12.03 5.84 -0.62
N SER A 84 -11.90 6.58 -1.72
CA SER A 84 -11.15 7.84 -1.72
C SER A 84 -11.78 8.93 -0.86
N ASN A 85 -10.95 9.88 -0.43
CA ASN A 85 -11.39 11.06 0.33
C ASN A 85 -12.14 10.71 1.62
N ASN A 86 -11.65 9.70 2.34
CA ASN A 86 -12.17 9.30 3.65
C ASN A 86 -11.08 9.58 4.72
N SER A 87 -11.19 8.99 5.91
CA SER A 87 -10.21 9.12 6.99
C SER A 87 -9.72 7.76 7.46
N ILE A 88 -9.61 6.81 6.53
CA ILE A 88 -9.22 5.42 6.80
C ILE A 88 -7.73 5.38 7.09
N ARG A 89 -7.37 4.66 8.15
CA ARG A 89 -5.96 4.42 8.53
C ARG A 89 -5.50 3.01 8.27
N ASP A 90 -6.42 2.05 8.28
CA ASP A 90 -6.10 0.62 8.25
C ASP A 90 -7.17 -0.15 7.46
N ILE A 91 -6.72 -1.20 6.76
CA ILE A 91 -7.55 -2.28 6.26
C ILE A 91 -7.11 -3.55 7.00
N PRO A 92 -7.78 -3.92 8.09
CA PRO A 92 -7.33 -5.02 8.95
C PRO A 92 -7.66 -6.40 8.38
N ALA A 93 -8.67 -6.51 7.51
CA ALA A 93 -9.14 -7.77 6.98
C ALA A 93 -9.87 -7.60 5.64
N TYR A 94 -10.07 -8.73 4.97
CA TYR A 94 -10.94 -8.88 3.80
C TYR A 94 -11.76 -10.16 3.96
N VAL A 95 -12.93 -10.21 3.32
CA VAL A 95 -13.77 -11.41 3.31
C VAL A 95 -13.15 -12.46 2.37
N PRO A 96 -13.07 -13.75 2.76
CA PRO A 96 -12.57 -14.81 1.89
C PRO A 96 -13.30 -14.85 0.55
N ASN A 97 -12.60 -15.33 -0.49
CA ASN A 97 -13.10 -15.39 -1.87
C ASN A 97 -13.48 -14.02 -2.46
N SER A 98 -12.89 -12.93 -1.96
CA SER A 98 -13.10 -11.61 -2.51
C SER A 98 -12.70 -11.53 -3.99
N GLN A 99 -13.59 -10.96 -4.79
CA GLN A 99 -13.41 -10.73 -6.22
C GLN A 99 -12.78 -9.35 -6.51
N LEU A 100 -12.32 -8.65 -5.48
CA LEU A 100 -11.82 -7.28 -5.60
C LEU A 100 -10.51 -7.23 -6.38
N THR A 101 -10.55 -6.58 -7.54
CA THR A 101 -9.39 -6.43 -8.43
C THR A 101 -8.77 -5.04 -8.38
N ALA A 102 -9.57 -4.02 -8.07
CA ALA A 102 -9.15 -2.63 -8.02
C ALA A 102 -9.60 -1.94 -6.73
N LEU A 103 -8.66 -1.34 -6.02
CA LEU A 103 -8.90 -0.64 -4.75
C LEU A 103 -8.28 0.75 -4.78
N ASN A 104 -9.12 1.78 -4.65
CA ASN A 104 -8.71 3.17 -4.54
C ASN A 104 -8.84 3.65 -3.09
N LEU A 105 -7.70 3.96 -2.46
CA LEU A 105 -7.57 4.49 -1.10
C LEU A 105 -6.95 5.90 -1.09
N THR A 106 -7.10 6.65 -2.20
CA THR A 106 -6.53 7.99 -2.33
C THR A 106 -7.11 8.96 -1.29
N PHE A 107 -6.35 9.96 -0.86
CA PHE A 107 -6.81 10.96 0.12
C PHE A 107 -7.39 10.34 1.40
N ASN A 108 -6.61 9.46 2.02
CA ASN A 108 -6.92 8.85 3.31
C ASN A 108 -5.78 9.16 4.31
N ALA A 109 -5.70 8.39 5.39
CA ALA A 109 -4.72 8.59 6.45
C ALA A 109 -3.72 7.42 6.59
N PHE A 110 -3.42 6.71 5.49
CA PHE A 110 -2.46 5.60 5.52
C PHE A 110 -1.03 6.09 5.80
N THR A 111 -0.31 5.31 6.60
CA THR A 111 1.11 5.49 6.89
C THR A 111 1.85 4.17 6.63
N GLN A 112 3.17 4.16 6.74
CA GLN A 112 3.96 2.93 6.59
C GLN A 112 3.64 1.84 7.64
N ALA A 113 3.01 2.20 8.76
CA ALA A 113 2.66 1.27 9.85
C ALA A 113 1.21 0.78 9.75
N SER A 114 0.44 1.30 8.80
CA SER A 114 -0.96 0.92 8.60
C SER A 114 -1.07 -0.56 8.24
N ALA A 115 -2.02 -1.25 8.86
CA ALA A 115 -2.41 -2.59 8.44
C ALA A 115 -3.08 -2.51 7.07
N LEU A 116 -2.69 -3.39 6.16
CA LEU A 116 -3.21 -3.43 4.79
C LEU A 116 -3.37 -4.88 4.33
N ALA A 117 -4.40 -5.55 4.85
CA ALA A 117 -4.78 -6.89 4.45
C ALA A 117 -5.55 -6.82 3.13
N LEU A 118 -4.89 -7.23 2.04
CA LEU A 118 -5.45 -7.21 0.69
C LEU A 118 -5.81 -8.62 0.23
N PRO A 119 -6.98 -8.83 -0.40
CA PRO A 119 -7.26 -10.11 -1.01
C PRO A 119 -6.29 -10.37 -2.18
N PRO A 120 -5.88 -11.65 -2.40
CA PRO A 120 -4.94 -11.99 -3.48
C PRO A 120 -5.41 -11.63 -4.90
N SER A 121 -6.70 -11.36 -5.08
CA SER A 121 -7.30 -10.94 -6.35
C SER A 121 -6.98 -9.49 -6.75
N ILE A 122 -6.46 -8.65 -5.83
CA ILE A 122 -6.12 -7.26 -6.17
C ILE A 122 -4.97 -7.21 -7.16
N THR A 123 -5.21 -6.51 -8.26
CA THR A 123 -4.20 -6.20 -9.29
C THR A 123 -3.86 -4.72 -9.31
N THR A 124 -4.81 -3.84 -8.94
CA THR A 124 -4.61 -2.38 -8.93
C THR A 124 -4.85 -1.80 -7.55
N LEU A 125 -3.85 -1.12 -7.00
CA LEU A 125 -3.90 -0.45 -5.71
C LEU A 125 -3.43 1.00 -5.84
N ASP A 126 -4.29 1.94 -5.46
CA ASP A 126 -3.95 3.35 -5.39
C ASP A 126 -3.96 3.86 -3.94
N LEU A 127 -2.78 4.23 -3.45
CA LEU A 127 -2.50 4.80 -2.13
C LEU A 127 -2.03 6.27 -2.23
N SER A 128 -2.33 6.95 -3.34
CA SER A 128 -1.87 8.34 -3.55
C SER A 128 -2.46 9.30 -2.52
N HIS A 129 -1.77 10.41 -2.25
CA HIS A 129 -2.24 11.43 -1.31
C HIS A 129 -2.53 10.87 0.09
N ASN A 130 -1.65 10.03 0.60
CA ASN A 130 -1.64 9.56 1.98
C ASN A 130 -0.41 10.13 2.73
N PHE A 131 -0.07 9.56 3.89
CA PHE A 131 1.03 10.01 4.73
C PHE A 131 2.15 8.97 4.85
N ILE A 132 2.37 8.17 3.80
CA ILE A 132 3.44 7.17 3.77
C ILE A 132 4.79 7.90 3.64
N THR A 133 5.70 7.66 4.59
CA THR A 133 7.00 8.36 4.65
C THR A 133 8.19 7.49 4.24
N ARG A 134 8.08 6.18 4.44
CA ARG A 134 9.13 5.20 4.15
C ARG A 134 8.51 3.85 3.78
N LEU A 135 9.13 3.14 2.86
CA LEU A 135 8.90 1.71 2.66
C LEU A 135 10.14 1.01 3.19
N PHE A 136 10.08 0.52 4.43
CA PHE A 136 11.18 -0.21 5.05
C PHE A 136 10.67 -1.56 5.52
N ARG A 137 11.17 -2.66 4.93
CA ARG A 137 10.65 -4.02 5.17
C ARG A 137 9.12 -4.05 5.08
N TRP A 138 8.58 -3.36 4.07
CA TRP A 138 7.14 -3.17 3.95
C TRP A 138 6.47 -4.44 3.45
N THR A 139 5.85 -5.19 4.37
CA THR A 139 5.27 -6.52 4.14
C THR A 139 3.82 -6.49 3.65
N ALA A 140 3.22 -5.30 3.49
CA ALA A 140 1.81 -5.16 3.11
C ALA A 140 1.46 -5.78 1.75
N LEU A 141 2.45 -5.98 0.89
CA LEU A 141 2.29 -6.58 -0.43
C LEU A 141 2.95 -7.96 -0.54
N ASP A 142 3.40 -8.54 0.57
CA ASP A 142 3.93 -9.90 0.59
C ASP A 142 2.84 -10.87 0.11
N ASN A 143 3.20 -11.75 -0.83
CA ASN A 143 2.27 -12.70 -1.47
C ASN A 143 1.09 -12.06 -2.22
N SER A 144 1.17 -10.76 -2.52
CA SER A 144 0.20 -10.06 -3.37
C SER A 144 0.46 -10.34 -4.86
N PHE A 145 -0.59 -10.19 -5.67
CA PHE A 145 -0.53 -10.27 -7.14
C PHE A 145 -0.74 -8.89 -7.79
N VAL A 146 -0.51 -7.81 -7.05
CA VAL A 146 -0.61 -6.44 -7.56
C VAL A 146 0.29 -6.28 -8.79
N THR A 147 -0.30 -5.72 -9.85
CA THR A 147 0.37 -5.37 -11.10
C THR A 147 0.59 -3.87 -11.22
N THR A 148 -0.30 -3.07 -10.58
CA THR A 148 -0.25 -1.61 -10.57
C THR A 148 -0.31 -1.08 -9.15
N LEU A 149 0.76 -0.42 -8.72
CA LEU A 149 0.87 0.25 -7.43
C LEU A 149 1.11 1.75 -7.64
N ILE A 150 0.23 2.58 -7.10
CA ILE A 150 0.32 4.04 -7.17
C ILE A 150 0.52 4.58 -5.76
N LEU A 151 1.66 5.24 -5.52
CA LEU A 151 2.05 5.84 -4.24
C LEU A 151 2.27 7.36 -4.40
N LYS A 152 1.65 7.95 -5.43
CA LYS A 152 1.87 9.33 -5.82
C LYS A 152 1.52 10.32 -4.70
N ASN A 153 2.23 11.45 -4.62
CA ASN A 153 1.92 12.53 -3.68
C ASN A 153 1.83 12.07 -2.22
N ASN A 154 2.72 11.19 -1.80
CA ASN A 154 2.94 10.85 -0.40
C ASN A 154 4.11 11.69 0.15
N ARG A 155 4.72 11.26 1.25
CA ARG A 155 5.92 11.88 1.82
C ARG A 155 7.10 10.91 1.77
N LEU A 156 7.11 10.02 0.79
CA LEU A 156 8.02 8.89 0.71
C LEU A 156 9.44 9.37 0.42
N SER A 157 10.33 9.30 1.42
CA SER A 157 11.73 9.70 1.27
C SER A 157 12.70 8.53 1.10
N MET A 158 12.28 7.32 1.44
CA MET A 158 13.13 6.13 1.47
C MET A 158 12.35 4.88 1.09
N ILE A 159 12.91 4.07 0.19
CA ILE A 159 12.50 2.69 -0.08
C ILE A 159 13.72 1.81 0.19
N ARG A 160 13.57 0.82 1.07
CA ARG A 160 14.68 -0.02 1.53
C ARG A 160 14.15 -1.37 2.02
N GLU A 161 14.77 -2.47 1.59
CA GLU A 161 14.38 -3.81 2.03
C GLU A 161 12.89 -4.15 1.79
N THR A 162 12.24 -3.44 0.87
CA THR A 162 10.88 -3.73 0.44
C THR A 162 10.93 -4.71 -0.72
N VAL A 163 10.18 -5.80 -0.58
CA VAL A 163 10.00 -6.78 -1.64
C VAL A 163 8.72 -6.44 -2.38
N PHE A 164 8.85 -6.03 -3.64
CA PHE A 164 7.68 -5.82 -4.50
C PHE A 164 7.19 -7.15 -5.09
N PRO A 165 5.88 -7.32 -5.33
CA PRO A 165 5.35 -8.48 -6.03
C PRO A 165 6.04 -8.70 -7.38
N SER A 166 6.34 -9.95 -7.72
CA SER A 166 6.97 -10.30 -9.00
C SER A 166 6.07 -10.00 -10.22
N THR A 167 4.77 -9.85 -9.97
CA THR A 167 3.71 -9.45 -10.90
C THR A 167 3.66 -7.94 -11.17
N LEU A 168 4.35 -7.11 -10.36
CA LEU A 168 4.28 -5.67 -10.50
C LEU A 168 4.84 -5.24 -11.87
N MET A 169 4.09 -4.40 -12.58
CA MET A 169 4.45 -3.85 -13.89
C MET A 169 4.39 -2.33 -13.92
N HIS A 170 3.63 -1.72 -13.01
CA HIS A 170 3.49 -0.27 -12.91
C HIS A 170 3.72 0.19 -11.47
N LEU A 171 4.69 1.08 -11.28
CA LEU A 171 5.00 1.70 -10.00
C LEU A 171 5.09 3.21 -10.18
N ASP A 172 4.12 3.93 -9.60
CA ASP A 172 4.12 5.40 -9.62
C ASP A 172 4.56 5.97 -8.27
N LEU A 173 5.73 6.62 -8.26
CA LEU A 173 6.33 7.26 -7.10
C LEU A 173 6.37 8.79 -7.23
N THR A 174 5.69 9.37 -8.22
CA THR A 174 5.67 10.83 -8.46
C THR A 174 5.13 11.60 -7.25
N GLY A 175 5.51 12.86 -7.11
CA GLY A 175 5.16 13.72 -5.99
C GLY A 175 5.75 13.29 -4.63
N ASN A 176 6.87 12.56 -4.62
CA ASN A 176 7.53 12.11 -3.39
C ASN A 176 8.96 12.65 -3.25
N PRO A 177 9.40 13.05 -2.05
CA PRO A 177 10.74 13.55 -1.80
C PRO A 177 11.77 12.42 -1.64
N LEU A 178 11.81 11.47 -2.58
CA LEU A 178 12.73 10.32 -2.54
C LEU A 178 14.19 10.78 -2.50
N ARG A 179 14.93 10.20 -1.55
CA ARG A 179 16.37 10.40 -1.34
C ARG A 179 17.15 9.09 -1.40
N SER A 180 16.56 7.99 -0.92
CA SER A 180 17.14 6.65 -0.97
C SER A 180 16.17 5.67 -1.63
N PHE A 181 16.70 4.81 -2.49
CA PHE A 181 15.95 3.76 -3.16
C PHE A 181 16.86 2.53 -3.30
N ASP A 182 16.78 1.70 -2.26
CA ASP A 182 17.67 0.57 -2.02
C ASP A 182 16.87 -0.73 -2.23
N VAL A 183 17.30 -1.54 -3.18
CA VAL A 183 16.55 -2.70 -3.67
C VAL A 183 17.42 -3.96 -3.77
N SER A 184 16.78 -5.11 -3.69
CA SER A 184 17.44 -6.40 -3.96
C SER A 184 17.77 -6.56 -5.46
N PRO A 185 18.66 -7.48 -5.85
CA PRO A 185 18.92 -7.78 -7.25
C PRO A 185 17.67 -8.27 -7.99
N ALA A 186 16.79 -9.02 -7.31
CA ALA A 186 15.53 -9.50 -7.88
C ALA A 186 14.56 -8.34 -8.19
N THR A 187 14.47 -7.38 -7.27
CA THR A 187 13.67 -6.16 -7.47
C THR A 187 14.28 -5.29 -8.56
N PHE A 188 15.61 -5.12 -8.60
CA PHE A 188 16.25 -4.39 -9.69
C PHE A 188 15.93 -5.01 -11.05
N ALA A 189 16.06 -6.34 -11.18
CA ALA A 189 15.70 -7.07 -12.40
C ALA A 189 14.23 -6.88 -12.81
N LEU A 190 13.31 -6.79 -11.84
CA LEU A 190 11.90 -6.47 -12.07
C LEU A 190 11.72 -5.07 -12.66
N LEU A 191 12.36 -4.06 -12.06
CA LEU A 191 12.26 -2.65 -12.50
C LEU A 191 12.90 -2.41 -13.88
N THR A 192 13.83 -3.26 -14.31
CA THR A 192 14.47 -3.18 -15.63
C THR A 192 13.79 -3.99 -16.73
N LYS A 193 12.65 -4.65 -16.45
CA LYS A 193 11.90 -5.38 -17.50
C LYS A 193 11.41 -4.40 -18.59
N PRO A 194 11.35 -4.83 -19.87
CA PRO A 194 11.05 -3.94 -20.99
C PRO A 194 9.68 -3.24 -20.91
N ASN A 195 8.70 -3.88 -20.28
CA ASN A 195 7.34 -3.34 -20.12
C ASN A 195 7.08 -2.77 -18.71
N PHE A 196 8.10 -2.68 -17.87
CA PHE A 196 7.95 -2.10 -16.54
C PHE A 196 7.86 -0.58 -16.65
N VAL A 197 6.83 0.00 -16.04
CA VAL A 197 6.61 1.45 -15.99
C VAL A 197 6.90 1.94 -14.58
N LEU A 198 8.06 2.56 -14.40
CA LEU A 198 8.41 3.29 -13.19
C LEU A 198 8.19 4.79 -13.44
N LYS A 199 7.46 5.47 -12.57
CA LYS A 199 7.31 6.94 -12.66
C LYS A 199 7.98 7.62 -11.47
N LEU A 200 8.83 8.59 -11.79
CA LEU A 200 9.59 9.42 -10.87
C LEU A 200 9.52 10.87 -11.36
N ASP A 201 9.49 11.85 -10.45
CA ASP A 201 9.49 13.27 -10.84
C ASP A 201 10.84 13.73 -11.39
N ARG A 202 11.92 13.12 -10.90
CA ARG A 202 13.29 13.52 -11.17
C ARG A 202 14.23 12.32 -11.14
N PRO A 203 15.39 12.42 -11.80
CA PRO A 203 16.43 11.40 -11.70
C PRO A 203 16.98 11.28 -10.27
N LEU A 204 17.23 10.03 -9.85
CA LEU A 204 17.78 9.70 -8.54
C LEU A 204 19.30 9.44 -8.63
N ALA A 205 20.11 10.47 -8.89
CA ALA A 205 21.56 10.33 -9.00
C ALA A 205 22.29 10.57 -7.66
N ALA A 206 22.55 11.84 -7.33
CA ALA A 206 23.40 12.21 -6.20
C ALA A 206 22.84 11.77 -4.85
N ASP A 207 21.52 11.86 -4.67
CA ASP A 207 20.85 11.53 -3.40
C ASP A 207 21.01 10.04 -3.05
N VAL A 208 20.80 9.14 -4.03
CA VAL A 208 20.86 7.70 -3.81
C VAL A 208 22.29 7.23 -3.64
N VAL A 209 23.22 7.69 -4.49
CA VAL A 209 24.63 7.29 -4.42
C VAL A 209 25.25 7.66 -3.07
N ALA A 210 24.92 8.83 -2.51
CA ALA A 210 25.46 9.27 -1.22
C ALA A 210 25.00 8.39 -0.04
N THR A 211 23.83 7.76 -0.15
CA THR A 211 23.28 6.89 0.91
C THR A 211 23.37 5.41 0.58
N CYS A 212 23.97 5.06 -0.56
CA CYS A 212 23.99 3.70 -1.05
C CYS A 212 25.02 2.86 -0.29
N VAL A 213 24.54 1.81 0.35
CA VAL A 213 25.40 0.84 1.06
C VAL A 213 25.76 -0.36 0.16
N GLY A 214 25.00 -0.60 -0.90
CA GLY A 214 25.30 -1.59 -1.94
C GLY A 214 26.04 -1.00 -3.14
N ALA A 215 25.77 -1.56 -4.32
CA ALA A 215 26.29 -1.07 -5.59
C ALA A 215 25.27 -0.15 -6.27
N PRO A 216 25.62 1.11 -6.61
CA PRO A 216 24.74 1.96 -7.40
C PRO A 216 24.66 1.43 -8.84
N MET A 217 23.45 1.11 -9.30
CA MET A 217 23.18 0.60 -10.64
C MET A 217 22.29 1.57 -11.43
N LEU A 218 22.66 1.84 -12.68
CA LEU A 218 21.89 2.70 -13.57
C LEU A 218 20.61 1.99 -14.03
N LEU A 219 19.47 2.68 -13.96
CA LEU A 219 18.22 2.21 -14.57
C LEU A 219 18.25 2.44 -16.09
N PRO A 220 18.17 1.39 -16.93
CA PRO A 220 18.33 1.53 -18.38
C PRO A 220 17.31 2.47 -19.04
N ASN A 221 16.07 2.48 -18.51
CA ASN A 221 14.96 3.24 -19.08
C ASN A 221 14.73 4.60 -18.40
N HIS A 222 15.59 4.99 -17.44
CA HIS A 222 15.48 6.24 -16.70
C HIS A 222 16.82 6.99 -16.71
N PRO A 223 16.99 8.00 -17.60
CA PRO A 223 18.26 8.69 -17.75
C PRO A 223 18.72 9.29 -16.42
N ASN A 224 20.01 9.12 -16.10
CA ASN A 224 20.65 9.60 -14.89
C ASN A 224 19.98 9.16 -13.58
N THR A 225 19.26 8.04 -13.58
CA THR A 225 18.63 7.50 -12.38
C THR A 225 19.39 6.25 -11.92
N TYR A 226 19.88 6.29 -10.68
CA TYR A 226 20.59 5.19 -10.06
C TYR A 226 19.76 4.61 -8.91
N LEU A 227 19.75 3.29 -8.80
CA LEU A 227 19.22 2.58 -7.65
C LEU A 227 20.37 1.94 -6.88
N CYS A 228 20.27 1.91 -5.57
CA CYS A 228 21.23 1.19 -4.76
C CYS A 228 20.84 -0.30 -4.72
N VAL A 229 21.66 -1.17 -5.31
CA VAL A 229 21.41 -2.61 -5.31
C VAL A 229 22.29 -3.27 -4.26
N TYR A 230 21.66 -3.82 -3.23
CA TYR A 230 22.37 -4.47 -2.12
C TYR A 230 22.27 -6.00 -2.22
N ASN A 231 23.29 -6.72 -1.77
CA ASN A 231 23.32 -8.18 -1.75
C ASN A 231 23.41 -8.64 -0.28
N GLY A 232 22.34 -9.20 0.29
CA GLY A 232 22.25 -9.56 1.72
C GLY A 232 21.31 -8.66 2.53
N SER A 233 21.33 -8.72 3.87
CA SER A 233 20.59 -7.76 4.71
C SER A 233 21.44 -6.52 5.00
N HIS A 234 20.82 -5.38 5.29
CA HIS A 234 21.58 -4.16 5.58
C HIS A 234 22.37 -4.23 6.90
N GLU A 235 22.00 -5.16 7.78
CA GLU A 235 22.75 -5.51 9.00
C GLU A 235 24.07 -6.24 8.64
N ASP A 236 24.11 -7.00 7.55
CA ASP A 236 25.33 -7.65 7.05
C ASP A 236 26.26 -6.65 6.35
N VAL A 237 25.73 -5.65 5.64
CA VAL A 237 26.59 -4.71 4.88
C VAL A 237 27.10 -3.55 5.75
N SER A 238 26.34 -3.12 6.76
CA SER A 238 26.82 -2.15 7.75
C SER A 238 27.95 -2.72 8.62
N SER A 239 27.92 -4.02 8.97
CA SER A 239 29.02 -4.68 9.66
C SER A 239 30.29 -4.83 8.78
N MET A 240 30.14 -4.94 7.45
CA MET A 240 31.28 -4.90 6.51
C MET A 240 31.89 -3.49 6.36
N ALA A 241 31.09 -2.43 6.45
CA ALA A 241 31.58 -1.05 6.41
C ALA A 241 32.40 -0.66 7.67
N PHE A 242 32.06 -1.23 8.83
CA PHE A 242 32.88 -1.08 10.06
C PHE A 242 34.04 -2.10 10.16
N GLY A 243 34.02 -3.17 9.35
CA GLY A 243 35.06 -4.19 9.31
C GLY A 243 36.36 -3.76 8.61
N MET A 244 36.36 -2.68 7.84
CA MET A 244 37.58 -2.15 7.18
C MET A 244 38.32 -1.08 8.01
N SER A 245 37.96 -0.86 9.28
CA SER A 245 38.64 0.10 10.17
C SER A 245 39.61 -0.53 11.18
N SER A 246 39.87 -1.85 11.13
CA SER A 246 40.75 -2.52 12.13
C SER A 246 41.94 -3.32 11.56
N GLN A 247 42.28 -3.18 10.28
CA GLN A 247 43.57 -3.64 9.76
C GLN A 247 44.27 -2.56 8.93
N VAL A 248 44.72 -1.50 9.63
CA VAL A 248 45.94 -0.81 9.21
C VAL A 248 47.07 -1.53 9.94
N ASP A 249 47.69 -2.51 9.29
CA ASP A 249 48.96 -3.06 9.76
C ASP A 249 49.98 -1.92 9.78
N VAL A 250 50.26 -1.43 10.99
CA VAL A 250 51.35 -0.50 11.25
C VAL A 250 52.65 -1.27 11.08
N ILE A 251 53.25 -1.15 9.90
CA ILE A 251 54.61 -1.64 9.64
C ILE A 251 55.58 -0.83 10.52
N TYR A 252 55.98 -1.39 11.66
CA TYR A 252 57.11 -0.89 12.43
C TYR A 252 58.42 -1.30 11.75
N ILE A 253 58.99 -0.40 10.96
CA ILE A 253 60.40 -0.50 10.55
C ILE A 253 61.24 -0.07 11.75
N SER A 254 61.82 -1.03 12.46
CA SER A 254 62.85 -0.77 13.48
C SER A 254 64.22 -0.78 12.82
N TYR A 255 64.84 0.39 12.71
CA TYR A 255 66.29 0.54 12.52
C TYR A 255 67.00 -0.08 13.73
N ILE A 256 67.93 -1.01 13.52
CA ILE A 256 68.98 -1.31 14.49
C ILE A 256 70.31 -0.94 13.85
N ILE A 257 70.88 0.12 14.42
CA ILE A 257 72.30 0.47 14.37
C ILE A 257 72.98 -0.38 15.44
N LEU A 258 73.92 -1.24 15.02
CA LEU A 258 75.24 -1.49 15.62
C LEU A 258 75.96 -2.60 14.84
#